data_AF-A0A6B3I005-F1
#
_entry.id   AF-A0A6B3I005-F1
#
_cell.length_a   1.000
_cell.length_b   1.000
_cell.length_c   1.000
_cell.angle_alpha   90.00
_cell.angle_beta   90.00
_cell.angle_gamma   90.00
#
_symmetry.space_group_name_H-M   'P 1'
#
loop_
_entity.id
_entity.type
_entity.pdbx_description
1 polymer ?
#
loop_
_entity_poly.entity_id
_entity_poly.type
_entity_poly.pdbx_seq_one_letter_code
_entity_poly.pdbx_strand_id
1 'polypeptide(L)'
;PVPQGASDDPVGPVDADSTAYVIFTSGSTGRPKAVPITYRSMENYLSWAISTFGYDEHDRLAQTASLCFDASVRQLLAPLLVGATVVTVGRDLLRDPDLLLTHVERTRITVWSSVPTLWEQLLSASEERIRRGAPRPGLSSLRWIHVGGEALSPAHVRRWF
;
A
#
# COMPACT_ATOMS: atom_id res chain seq x y z
N PRO A 1 9.05 -19.75 -23.74
CA PRO A 1 7.63 -19.96 -24.14
C PRO A 1 6.74 -18.91 -23.47
N VAL A 2 6.27 -17.94 -24.26
CA VAL A 2 5.19 -17.03 -23.85
C VAL A 2 3.93 -17.89 -23.69
N PRO A 3 3.16 -17.81 -22.59
CA PRO A 3 1.89 -18.51 -22.50
C PRO A 3 0.97 -18.02 -23.62
N GLN A 4 0.64 -18.90 -24.55
CA GLN A 4 -0.41 -18.65 -25.53
C GLN A 4 -1.77 -18.79 -24.83
N GLY A 5 -2.62 -17.77 -24.97
CA GLY A 5 -4.05 -17.85 -24.69
C GLY A 5 -4.55 -16.94 -23.57
N ALA A 6 -4.57 -15.63 -23.78
CA ALA A 6 -5.71 -14.86 -23.29
C ALA A 6 -6.75 -14.94 -24.41
N SER A 7 -7.75 -15.81 -24.26
CA SER A 7 -8.92 -15.79 -25.12
C SER A 7 -9.61 -14.43 -24.92
N ASP A 8 -9.79 -13.66 -25.98
CA ASP A 8 -10.64 -12.46 -26.05
C ASP A 8 -12.15 -12.79 -25.94
N ASP A 9 -12.48 -13.98 -25.42
CA ASP A 9 -13.85 -14.37 -25.15
C ASP A 9 -14.41 -13.41 -24.09
N PRO A 10 -15.62 -12.86 -24.27
CA PRO A 10 -16.26 -12.07 -23.24
C PRO A 10 -16.36 -12.96 -22.00
N VAL A 11 -15.64 -12.55 -20.94
CA VAL A 11 -15.71 -13.21 -19.64
C VAL A 11 -17.20 -13.27 -19.30
N GLY A 12 -17.73 -14.50 -19.18
CA GLY A 12 -19.11 -14.72 -18.75
C GLY A 12 -19.37 -14.05 -17.39
N PRO A 13 -20.59 -14.16 -16.86
CA PRO A 13 -20.91 -13.59 -15.56
C PRO A 13 -19.83 -13.95 -14.52
N VAL A 14 -19.17 -12.94 -13.96
CA VAL A 14 -18.15 -13.15 -12.92
C VAL A 14 -18.87 -13.53 -11.64
N ASP A 15 -18.73 -14.79 -11.24
CA ASP A 15 -19.27 -15.28 -9.97
C ASP A 15 -18.36 -14.85 -8.79
N ALA A 16 -18.94 -14.61 -7.62
CA ALA A 16 -18.19 -14.18 -6.43
C ALA A 16 -17.11 -15.20 -6.00
N ASP A 17 -17.29 -16.49 -6.31
CA ASP A 17 -16.31 -17.54 -6.02
C ASP A 17 -15.28 -17.74 -7.15
N SER A 18 -15.36 -16.95 -8.23
CA SER A 18 -14.33 -16.90 -9.26
C SER A 18 -13.04 -16.27 -8.73
N THR A 19 -11.89 -16.70 -9.26
CA THR A 19 -10.59 -16.10 -8.94
C THR A 19 -10.54 -14.65 -9.44
N ALA A 20 -10.29 -13.71 -8.53
CA ALA A 20 -10.07 -12.30 -8.82
C ALA A 20 -8.61 -12.01 -9.18
N TYR A 21 -7.66 -12.58 -8.42
CA TYR A 21 -6.24 -12.44 -8.69
C TYR A 21 -5.42 -13.61 -8.13
N VAL A 22 -4.18 -13.72 -8.59
CA VAL A 22 -3.20 -14.68 -8.10
C VAL A 22 -1.92 -13.93 -7.73
N ILE A 23 -1.46 -14.11 -6.49
CA ILE A 23 -0.15 -13.63 -6.04
C ILE A 23 0.74 -14.84 -5.79
N PHE A 24 1.97 -14.78 -6.29
CA PHE A 24 2.95 -15.84 -6.09
C PHE A 24 3.81 -15.56 -4.87
N THR A 25 4.00 -16.56 -4.02
CA THR A 25 4.89 -16.48 -2.85
C THR A 25 6.09 -17.41 -3.00
N SER A 26 7.16 -17.15 -2.24
CA SER A 26 8.31 -18.05 -2.19
C SER A 26 7.89 -19.41 -1.61
N GLY A 27 8.12 -20.48 -2.37
CA GLY A 27 7.93 -21.84 -1.87
C GLY A 27 9.20 -22.35 -1.19
N SER A 28 9.03 -23.12 -0.11
CA SER A 28 10.13 -23.80 0.60
C SER A 28 10.94 -24.75 -0.29
N THR A 29 10.40 -25.16 -1.45
CA THR A 29 11.04 -26.02 -2.45
C THR A 29 11.76 -25.26 -3.55
N GLY A 30 11.86 -23.92 -3.45
CA GLY A 30 12.46 -23.05 -4.47
C GLY A 30 11.56 -22.74 -5.66
N ARG A 31 10.38 -23.36 -5.76
CA ARG A 31 9.36 -23.05 -6.77
C ARG A 31 8.29 -22.13 -6.18
N PRO A 32 7.94 -21.00 -6.84
CA PRO A 32 6.87 -20.14 -6.36
C PRO A 32 5.53 -20.87 -6.24
N LYS A 33 4.77 -20.58 -5.18
CA LYS A 33 3.40 -21.11 -4.97
C LYS A 33 2.39 -20.08 -5.42
N ALA A 34 1.46 -20.46 -6.28
CA ALA A 34 0.32 -19.63 -6.67
C ALA A 34 -0.70 -19.57 -5.53
N VAL A 35 -1.10 -18.37 -5.14
CA VAL A 35 -2.17 -18.15 -4.15
C VAL A 35 -3.35 -17.47 -4.87
N PRO A 36 -4.36 -18.24 -5.33
CA PRO A 36 -5.56 -17.67 -5.91
C PRO A 36 -6.45 -17.07 -4.83
N ILE A 37 -6.96 -15.86 -5.07
CA ILE A 37 -7.92 -15.17 -4.20
C ILE A 37 -9.20 -14.93 -4.98
N THR A 38 -10.34 -15.25 -4.37
CA THR A 38 -11.67 -15.06 -4.99
C THR A 38 -12.17 -13.63 -4.85
N TYR A 39 -13.13 -13.22 -5.69
CA TYR A 39 -13.81 -11.92 -5.56
C TYR A 39 -14.43 -11.76 -4.18
N ARG A 40 -15.15 -12.78 -3.69
CA ARG A 40 -15.75 -12.80 -2.34
C ARG A 40 -14.73 -12.49 -1.24
N SER A 41 -13.56 -13.12 -1.29
CA SER A 41 -12.51 -12.94 -0.27
C SER A 41 -11.92 -11.53 -0.32
N MET A 42 -11.67 -11.03 -1.53
CA MET A 42 -11.17 -9.68 -1.77
C MET A 42 -12.17 -8.63 -1.29
N GLU A 43 -13.43 -8.73 -1.69
CA GLU A 43 -14.50 -7.80 -1.33
C GLU A 43 -14.74 -7.78 0.18
N ASN A 44 -14.74 -8.95 0.84
CA ASN A 44 -14.86 -9.02 2.29
C ASN A 44 -13.73 -8.26 3.00
N TYR A 45 -12.48 -8.45 2.55
CA TYR A 45 -11.32 -7.75 3.12
C TYR A 45 -11.38 -6.23 2.88
N LEU A 46 -11.71 -5.81 1.64
CA LEU A 46 -11.79 -4.39 1.30
C LEU A 46 -12.92 -3.70 2.05
N SER A 47 -14.10 -4.34 2.13
CA SER A 47 -15.26 -3.81 2.86
C SER A 47 -14.95 -3.65 4.34
N TRP A 48 -14.31 -4.65 4.97
CA TRP A 48 -13.84 -4.56 6.35
C TRP A 48 -12.85 -3.41 6.53
N ALA A 49 -11.87 -3.27 5.64
CA ALA A 49 -10.85 -2.22 5.77
C ALA A 49 -11.48 -0.82 5.66
N ILE A 50 -12.36 -0.62 4.68
CA ILE A 50 -13.10 0.64 4.48
C ILE A 50 -13.90 0.98 5.73
N SER A 51 -14.71 0.04 6.25
CA SER A 51 -15.55 0.29 7.42
C SER A 51 -14.75 0.51 8.69
N THR A 52 -13.66 -0.24 8.87
CA THR A 52 -12.85 -0.21 10.10
C THR A 52 -12.01 1.05 10.21
N PHE A 53 -11.39 1.46 9.10
CA PHE A 53 -10.55 2.66 9.06
C PHE A 53 -11.32 3.92 8.69
N GLY A 54 -12.60 3.81 8.32
CA GLY A 54 -13.45 4.94 7.96
C GLY A 54 -12.90 5.68 6.74
N TYR A 55 -12.55 4.92 5.69
CA TYR A 55 -12.12 5.52 4.43
C TYR A 55 -13.30 6.18 3.73
N ASP A 56 -13.09 7.40 3.27
CA ASP A 56 -14.09 8.20 2.59
C ASP A 56 -13.50 8.89 1.35
N GLU A 57 -14.34 9.57 0.56
CA GLU A 57 -13.96 10.24 -0.68
C GLU A 57 -12.89 11.33 -0.53
N HIS A 58 -12.62 11.79 0.69
CA HIS A 58 -11.59 12.79 0.98
C HIS A 58 -10.20 12.18 1.20
N ASP A 59 -10.10 10.85 1.27
CA ASP A 59 -8.85 10.18 1.51
C ASP A 59 -7.92 10.10 0.28
N ARG A 60 -6.62 10.01 0.60
CA ARG A 60 -5.52 9.92 -0.35
C ARG A 60 -4.59 8.80 0.13
N LEU A 61 -4.74 7.62 -0.44
CA LEU A 61 -4.05 6.39 -0.02
C LEU A 61 -2.73 6.25 -0.79
N ALA A 62 -1.63 6.08 -0.07
CA ALA A 62 -0.34 5.81 -0.69
C ALA A 62 -0.26 4.38 -1.24
N GLN A 63 0.11 4.25 -2.51
CA GLN A 63 0.43 2.99 -3.14
C GLN A 63 1.96 2.84 -3.20
N THR A 64 2.49 2.10 -2.23
CA THR A 64 3.94 1.91 -2.00
C THR A 64 4.38 0.47 -2.24
N ALA A 65 3.47 -0.49 -2.09
CA ALA A 65 3.77 -1.91 -2.21
C ALA A 65 3.91 -2.30 -3.69
N SER A 66 4.80 -3.24 -4.01
CA SER A 66 4.78 -3.83 -5.35
C SER A 66 3.44 -4.54 -5.60
N LEU A 67 2.96 -4.52 -6.84
CA LEU A 67 1.74 -5.25 -7.27
C LEU A 67 1.85 -6.76 -7.08
N CYS A 68 3.07 -7.27 -6.87
CA CYS A 68 3.31 -8.67 -6.51
C CYS A 68 3.09 -8.97 -5.01
N PHE A 69 2.70 -8.00 -4.19
CA PHE A 69 2.33 -8.19 -2.79
C PHE A 69 0.88 -7.82 -2.55
N ASP A 70 0.21 -8.54 -1.66
CA ASP A 70 -1.21 -8.41 -1.33
C ASP A 70 -1.58 -7.04 -0.74
N ALA A 71 -0.66 -6.39 -0.01
CA ALA A 71 -0.83 -5.04 0.49
C ALA A 71 -1.20 -4.03 -0.61
N SER A 72 -0.74 -4.26 -1.86
CA SER A 72 -1.07 -3.40 -3.00
C SER A 72 -2.56 -3.41 -3.34
N VAL A 73 -3.27 -4.51 -3.08
CA VAL A 73 -4.70 -4.67 -3.40
C VAL A 73 -5.53 -3.66 -2.62
N ARG A 74 -5.30 -3.52 -1.30
CA ARG A 74 -5.98 -2.50 -0.49
C ARG A 74 -5.56 -1.09 -0.90
N GLN A 75 -4.26 -0.87 -1.12
CA GLN A 75 -3.74 0.45 -1.49
C GLN A 75 -4.34 0.96 -2.82
N LEU A 76 -4.66 0.04 -3.74
CA LEU A 76 -5.25 0.36 -5.03
C LEU A 76 -6.77 0.42 -5.00
N LEU A 77 -7.43 -0.63 -4.48
CA LEU A 77 -8.87 -0.82 -4.70
C LEU A 77 -9.73 -0.18 -3.62
N ALA A 78 -9.30 -0.19 -2.35
CA ALA A 78 -10.08 0.43 -1.27
C ALA A 78 -10.43 1.91 -1.53
N PRO A 79 -9.51 2.78 -1.99
CA PRO A 79 -9.87 4.17 -2.25
C PRO A 79 -10.83 4.31 -3.43
N LEU A 80 -10.68 3.49 -4.47
CA LEU A 80 -11.56 3.54 -5.65
C LEU A 80 -13.00 3.14 -5.34
N LEU A 81 -13.20 2.24 -4.37
CA LEU A 81 -14.53 1.81 -3.92
C LEU A 81 -15.31 2.89 -3.16
N VAL A 82 -14.64 3.91 -2.63
CA VAL A 82 -15.26 5.01 -1.86
C VAL A 82 -15.12 6.38 -2.53
N GLY A 83 -14.63 6.44 -3.77
CA GLY A 83 -14.41 7.70 -4.49
C GLY A 83 -13.18 8.51 -4.04
N ALA A 84 -12.29 7.90 -3.26
CA ALA A 84 -11.05 8.49 -2.80
C ALA A 84 -9.93 8.44 -3.86
N THR A 85 -8.74 8.94 -3.52
CA THR A 85 -7.59 9.00 -4.43
C THR A 85 -6.54 7.93 -4.11
N VAL A 86 -6.06 7.24 -5.15
CA VAL A 86 -4.79 6.47 -5.11
C VAL A 86 -3.63 7.41 -5.43
N VAL A 87 -2.63 7.49 -4.55
CA VAL A 87 -1.37 8.21 -4.77
C VAL A 87 -0.25 7.20 -5.03
N THR A 88 0.11 7.02 -6.30
CA THR A 88 1.18 6.10 -6.70
C THR A 88 2.56 6.62 -6.32
N VAL A 89 3.33 5.82 -5.58
CA VAL A 89 4.70 6.16 -5.18
C VAL A 89 5.69 5.40 -6.07
N GLY A 90 6.34 6.11 -6.98
CA GLY A 90 7.31 5.53 -7.90
C GLY A 90 8.52 4.93 -7.20
N ARG A 91 9.15 3.91 -7.81
CA ARG A 91 10.31 3.21 -7.20
C ARG A 91 11.50 4.12 -6.91
N ASP A 92 11.70 5.17 -7.70
CA ASP A 92 12.80 6.11 -7.46
C ASP A 92 12.55 6.94 -6.19
N LEU A 93 11.29 7.28 -5.88
CA LEU A 93 10.92 7.92 -4.62
C LEU A 93 11.15 6.99 -3.44
N LEU A 94 10.80 5.71 -3.57
CA LEU A 94 11.00 4.71 -2.50
C LEU A 94 12.48 4.50 -2.13
N ARG A 95 13.42 4.94 -2.97
CA ARG A 95 14.87 4.83 -2.75
C ARG A 95 15.50 6.12 -2.21
N ASP A 96 14.76 7.23 -2.23
CA ASP A 96 15.22 8.54 -1.78
C ASP A 96 14.27 9.06 -0.69
N PRO A 97 14.63 8.88 0.59
CA PRO A 97 13.78 9.27 1.72
C PRO A 97 13.41 10.76 1.77
N ASP A 98 14.29 11.65 1.29
CA ASP A 98 14.05 13.09 1.28
C ASP A 98 13.04 13.48 0.19
N LEU A 99 13.19 12.89 -1.01
CA LEU A 99 12.21 13.05 -2.09
C LEU A 99 10.87 12.41 -1.74
N LEU A 100 10.89 11.25 -1.07
CA LEU A 100 9.69 10.58 -0.60
C LEU A 100 8.93 11.43 0.42
N LEU A 101 9.62 11.98 1.41
CA LEU A 101 9.04 12.87 2.41
C LEU A 101 8.40 14.10 1.75
N THR A 102 9.11 14.73 0.83
CA THR A 102 8.61 15.86 0.05
C THR A 102 7.37 15.47 -0.77
N HIS A 103 7.36 14.27 -1.37
CA HIS A 103 6.22 13.75 -2.11
C HIS A 103 5.00 13.56 -1.20
N VAL A 104 5.17 12.94 -0.03
CA VAL A 104 4.11 12.71 0.96
C VAL A 104 3.47 14.04 1.39
N GLU A 105 4.29 15.06 1.68
CA GLU A 105 3.80 16.41 2.03
C GLU A 105 3.01 17.06 0.89
N ARG A 106 3.59 17.09 -0.32
CA ARG A 106 2.99 17.76 -1.48
C ARG A 106 1.69 17.11 -1.93
N THR A 107 1.62 15.79 -1.85
CA THR A 107 0.43 15.03 -2.27
C THR A 107 -0.60 14.92 -1.16
N ARG A 108 -0.31 15.42 0.05
CA ARG A 108 -1.20 15.42 1.22
C ARG A 108 -1.80 14.04 1.49
N ILE A 109 -0.97 13.00 1.46
CA ILE A 109 -1.41 11.64 1.77
C ILE A 109 -2.12 11.63 3.13
N THR A 110 -3.29 10.99 3.19
CA THR A 110 -4.05 10.83 4.43
C THR A 110 -3.90 9.44 5.03
N VAL A 111 -3.63 8.44 4.19
CA VAL A 111 -3.43 7.05 4.63
C VAL A 111 -2.11 6.55 4.07
N TRP A 112 -1.11 6.45 4.95
CA TRP A 112 0.17 5.84 4.63
C TRP A 112 0.08 4.32 4.85
N SER A 113 0.75 3.56 4.00
CA SER A 113 0.89 2.12 4.17
C SER A 113 2.25 1.68 3.68
N SER A 114 3.04 0.98 4.48
CA SER A 114 4.37 0.46 4.07
C SER A 114 4.83 -0.70 4.95
N VAL A 115 6.02 -1.22 4.64
CA VAL A 115 6.80 -2.03 5.60
C VAL A 115 7.46 -1.13 6.66
N PRO A 116 7.80 -1.66 7.86
CA PRO A 116 8.54 -0.94 8.91
C PRO A 116 9.81 -0.25 8.42
N THR A 117 10.64 -0.94 7.63
CA THR A 117 11.89 -0.39 7.13
C THR A 117 11.69 0.92 6.34
N LEU A 118 10.68 0.99 5.48
CA LEU A 118 10.39 2.20 4.69
C LEU A 118 9.86 3.33 5.58
N TRP A 119 9.06 2.99 6.60
CA TRP A 119 8.58 3.96 7.58
C TRP A 119 9.73 4.59 8.37
N GLU A 120 10.69 3.77 8.82
CA GLU A 120 11.89 4.24 9.51
C GLU A 120 12.75 5.16 8.67
N GLN A 121 12.88 4.89 7.37
CA GLN A 121 13.59 5.76 6.45
C GLN A 121 12.92 7.14 6.37
N LEU A 122 11.59 7.18 6.28
CA LEU A 122 10.82 8.42 6.24
C LEU A 122 10.96 9.23 7.54
N LEU A 123 10.90 8.57 8.70
CA LEU A 123 11.13 9.21 10.01
C LEU A 123 12.55 9.77 10.12
N SER A 124 13.54 9.00 9.70
CA SER A 124 14.95 9.42 9.74
C SER A 124 15.22 10.62 8.84
N ALA A 125 14.61 10.66 7.65
CA ALA A 125 14.68 11.81 6.76
C ALA A 125 14.03 13.06 7.37
N SER A 126 12.86 12.91 8.00
CA SER A 126 12.18 13.99 8.72
C SER A 126 13.05 14.58 9.84
N GLU A 127 13.62 13.71 10.68
CA GLU A 127 14.51 14.12 11.78
C GLU A 127 15.77 14.82 11.28
N GLU A 128 16.42 14.28 10.23
CA GLU A 128 17.62 14.87 9.64
C GLU A 128 17.33 16.24 9.02
N ARG A 129 16.21 16.38 8.31
CA ARG A 129 15.76 17.65 7.75
C ARG A 129 15.55 18.71 8.83
N ILE A 130 14.95 18.34 9.96
CA ILE A 130 14.82 19.22 11.14
C ILE A 130 16.19 19.57 11.72
N ARG A 131 17.10 18.59 11.84
CA ARG A 131 18.46 18.80 12.35
C ARG A 131 19.27 19.78 11.51
N ARG A 132 19.04 19.81 10.20
CA ARG A 132 19.62 20.77 9.23
C ARG A 132 18.98 22.15 9.27
N GLY A 133 18.03 22.40 10.18
CA GLY A 133 17.38 23.70 10.37
C GLY A 133 16.18 23.96 9.45
N ALA A 134 15.71 22.96 8.70
CA ALA A 134 14.49 23.11 7.91
C ALA A 134 13.22 22.99 8.78
N PRO A 135 12.08 23.55 8.35
CA PRO A 135 10.82 23.39 9.04
C PRO A 135 10.40 21.92 9.18
N ARG A 136 9.60 21.63 10.22
CA ARG A 136 8.98 20.31 10.39
C ARG A 136 8.17 19.95 9.13
N PRO A 137 8.26 18.69 8.66
CA PRO A 137 7.46 18.26 7.52
C PRO A 137 5.95 18.40 7.77
N GLY A 138 5.22 18.87 6.77
CA GLY A 138 3.78 19.08 6.78
C GLY A 138 2.98 17.78 6.68
N LEU A 139 3.10 16.90 7.69
CA LEU A 139 2.46 15.58 7.72
C LEU A 139 1.09 15.56 8.43
N SER A 140 0.50 16.73 8.69
CA SER A 140 -0.77 16.86 9.43
C SER A 140 -1.99 16.28 8.71
N SER A 141 -1.87 15.91 7.43
CA SER A 141 -2.94 15.23 6.69
C SER A 141 -3.02 13.73 7.00
N LEU A 142 -1.94 13.12 7.53
CA LEU A 142 -1.92 11.70 7.85
C LEU A 142 -2.91 11.39 8.99
N ARG A 143 -3.94 10.63 8.66
CA ARG A 143 -4.95 10.06 9.56
C ARG A 143 -4.59 8.66 10.00
N TRP A 144 -4.05 7.85 9.07
CA TRP A 144 -3.70 6.46 9.29
C TRP A 144 -2.29 6.13 8.79
N ILE A 145 -1.54 5.36 9.59
CA ILE A 145 -0.23 4.82 9.24
C ILE A 145 -0.27 3.31 9.44
N HIS A 146 -0.37 2.57 8.34
CA HIS A 146 -0.41 1.12 8.37
C HIS A 146 0.99 0.56 8.08
N VAL A 147 1.55 -0.16 9.03
CA VAL A 147 2.90 -0.68 8.93
C VAL A 147 2.88 -2.18 9.19
N GLY A 148 3.35 -2.99 8.23
CA GLY A 148 3.26 -4.45 8.34
C GLY A 148 4.15 -5.18 7.35
N GLY A 149 4.18 -6.51 7.44
CA GLY A 149 5.05 -7.37 6.61
C GLY A 149 6.45 -7.60 7.18
N GLU A 150 6.87 -6.84 8.19
CA GLU A 150 8.08 -7.07 8.99
C GLU A 150 7.75 -6.89 10.48
N ALA A 151 8.67 -7.26 11.36
CA ALA A 151 8.50 -7.04 12.79
C ALA A 151 8.45 -5.55 13.12
N LEU A 152 7.38 -5.11 13.80
CA LEU A 152 7.23 -3.73 14.26
C LEU A 152 7.58 -3.64 15.74
N SER A 153 8.64 -2.92 16.08
CA SER A 153 9.04 -2.70 17.48
C SER A 153 8.27 -1.53 18.11
N PRO A 154 8.04 -1.53 19.44
CA PRO A 154 7.48 -0.36 20.14
C PRO A 154 8.33 0.91 19.97
N ALA A 155 9.64 0.79 19.69
CA ALA A 155 10.50 1.93 19.43
C ALA A 155 10.12 2.66 18.14
N HIS A 156 9.71 1.93 17.09
CA HIS A 156 9.25 2.53 15.82
C HIS A 156 7.99 3.36 16.01
N VAL A 157 7.08 2.90 16.88
CA VAL A 157 5.84 3.62 17.20
C VAL A 157 6.12 4.87 18.02
N ARG A 158 6.98 4.77 19.05
CA ARG A 158 7.33 5.92 19.91
C ARG A 158 8.04 7.05 19.18
N ARG A 159 8.75 6.75 18.09
CA ARG A 159 9.50 7.73 17.29
C ARG A 159 8.60 8.67 16.49
N TRP A 160 7.33 8.32 16.29
CA TRP A 160 6.35 9.15 15.58
C TRP A 160 5.72 10.24 16.45
N PHE A 161 5.61 10.02 17.76
CA PHE A 161 5.01 10.94 18.74
C PHE A 161 6.02 11.98 19.23
#